data_AF-A0A6G3MKL6-F1
#
_entry.id   AF-A0A6G3MKL6-F1
#
_cell.length_a   1.000
_cell.length_b   1.000
_cell.length_c   1.000
_cell.angle_alpha   90.00
_cell.angle_beta   90.00
_cell.angle_gamma   90.00
#
_symmetry.space_group_name_H-M   'P 1'
#
loop_
_entity.id
_entity.type
_entity.pdbx_description
1 polymer ?
#
loop_
_entity_poly.entity_id
_entity_poly.type
_entity_poly.pdbx_seq_one_letter_code
_entity_poly.pdbx_strand_id
1 'polypeptide(L)'
;NSCKYNLPDSTEYFLCAENRNRILKNDCIPTVNDIIRLRVPTTGIIEFYFELHSVRFRYIKIYELRMMDVGGQRSERRKWIHCFDNVTSIIFIVSLSEYDQPLLEEPDQVG
;
A
#
# COMPACT_ATOMS: atom_id res chain seq x y z
N ASN A 1 -19.63 1.66 -13.33
CA ASN A 1 -18.95 0.76 -14.29
C ASN A 1 -17.68 0.10 -13.73
N SER A 2 -16.99 0.67 -12.73
CA SER A 2 -15.83 0.02 -12.10
C SER A 2 -16.20 -1.20 -11.25
N CYS A 3 -17.32 -1.18 -10.52
CA CYS A 3 -17.74 -2.30 -9.65
C CYS A 3 -17.98 -3.65 -10.35
N LYS A 4 -18.12 -3.68 -11.68
CA LYS A 4 -18.30 -4.92 -12.45
C LYS A 4 -16.98 -5.57 -12.88
N TYR A 5 -15.87 -4.82 -12.82
CA TYR A 5 -14.56 -5.26 -13.29
C TYR A 5 -13.51 -4.84 -12.28
N ASN A 6 -12.69 -5.76 -11.79
CA ASN A 6 -11.64 -5.48 -10.79
C ASN A 6 -10.50 -4.62 -11.38
N LEU A 7 -10.77 -3.34 -11.62
CA LEU A 7 -9.82 -2.36 -12.11
C LEU A 7 -9.09 -1.70 -10.94
N PRO A 8 -7.76 -1.53 -11.00
CA PRO A 8 -7.03 -0.78 -9.97
C PRO A 8 -7.47 0.68 -9.89
N ASP A 9 -7.47 1.25 -8.69
CA ASP A 9 -7.79 2.68 -8.47
C ASP A 9 -6.90 3.65 -9.27
N SER A 10 -5.65 3.25 -9.54
CA SER A 10 -4.70 4.05 -10.30
C SER A 10 -4.91 4.00 -11.82
N THR A 11 -5.92 3.26 -12.31
CA THR A 11 -6.21 3.11 -13.74
C THR A 11 -6.41 4.46 -14.43
N GLU A 12 -7.20 5.37 -13.85
CA GLU A 12 -7.45 6.69 -14.43
C GLU A 12 -6.16 7.52 -14.53
N TYR A 13 -5.34 7.48 -13.48
CA TYR A 13 -4.07 8.21 -13.44
C TYR A 13 -3.12 7.75 -14.57
N PHE A 14 -2.94 6.44 -14.74
CA PHE A 14 -2.01 5.91 -15.74
C PHE A 14 -2.55 6.00 -17.17
N LEU A 15 -3.86 5.91 -17.37
CA LEU A 15 -4.48 5.93 -18.70
C LEU A 15 -4.84 7.33 -19.20
N CYS A 16 -4.81 8.36 -18.36
CA CYS A 16 -4.99 9.75 -18.81
C CYS A 16 -3.99 10.10 -19.92
N ALA A 17 -4.43 10.90 -20.90
CA ALA A 17 -3.65 11.25 -22.08
C ALA A 17 -2.26 11.83 -21.74
N GLU A 18 -2.18 12.65 -20.68
CA GLU A 18 -0.94 13.26 -20.22
C GLU A 18 0.09 12.22 -19.72
N ASN A 19 -0.31 11.38 -18.75
CA ASN A 19 0.58 10.38 -18.15
C ASN A 19 0.91 9.25 -19.12
N ARG A 20 -0.05 8.81 -19.94
CA ARG A 20 0.16 7.78 -20.95
C ARG A 20 1.28 8.15 -21.91
N ASN A 21 1.24 9.37 -22.45
CA ASN A 21 2.26 9.85 -23.40
C ASN A 21 3.64 10.01 -22.75
N ARG A 22 3.71 10.28 -21.46
CA ARG A 22 4.96 10.35 -20.70
C ARG A 22 5.55 8.96 -20.45
N ILE A 23 4.73 8.03 -19.95
CA ILE A 23 5.16 6.68 -19.53
C ILE A 23 5.59 5.81 -20.72
N LEU A 24 4.99 6.03 -21.90
CA LEU A 24 5.34 5.27 -23.11
C LEU A 24 6.64 5.73 -23.79
N LYS A 25 7.32 6.77 -23.30
CA LYS A 25 8.62 7.19 -23.85
C LYS A 25 9.72 6.24 -23.38
N ASN A 26 10.64 5.91 -24.28
CA ASN A 26 11.77 5.01 -23.98
C ASN A 26 12.66 5.51 -22.83
N ASP A 27 12.80 6.82 -22.67
CA ASP A 27 13.62 7.44 -21.62
C ASP A 27 12.79 7.94 -20.42
N CYS A 28 11.62 7.34 -20.18
CA CYS A 28 10.76 7.76 -19.08
C CYS A 28 11.39 7.44 -17.71
N ILE A 29 11.56 8.47 -16.88
CA ILE A 29 11.92 8.33 -15.47
C ILE A 29 10.64 8.42 -14.63
N PRO A 30 10.31 7.40 -13.81
CA PRO A 30 9.16 7.44 -12.92
C PRO A 30 9.23 8.59 -11.93
N THR A 31 8.13 9.31 -11.78
CA THR A 31 7.97 10.32 -10.74
C THR A 31 7.62 9.66 -9.41
N VAL A 32 7.78 10.39 -8.30
CA VAL A 32 7.32 9.93 -6.98
C VAL A 32 5.83 9.57 -7.00
N ASN A 33 5.00 10.32 -7.74
CA ASN A 33 3.59 10.01 -7.89
C ASN A 33 3.33 8.71 -8.65
N ASP A 34 4.15 8.37 -9.65
CA ASP A 34 4.06 7.07 -10.32
C ASP A 34 4.35 5.96 -9.32
N ILE A 35 5.46 6.09 -8.57
CA ILE A 35 5.92 5.10 -7.60
C ILE A 35 4.86 4.85 -6.51
N ILE A 36 4.27 5.91 -5.95
CA ILE A 36 3.24 5.79 -4.91
C ILE A 36 1.94 5.15 -5.44
N ARG A 37 1.63 5.34 -6.73
CA ARG A 37 0.39 4.81 -7.34
C ARG A 37 0.55 3.42 -7.95
N LEU A 38 1.77 2.90 -8.02
CA LEU A 38 2.02 1.52 -8.42
C LEU A 38 1.47 0.56 -7.37
N ARG A 39 0.64 -0.38 -7.82
CA ARG A 39 0.11 -1.44 -6.95
C ARG A 39 0.95 -2.70 -7.15
N VAL A 40 1.91 -2.90 -6.25
CA VAL A 40 2.67 -4.14 -6.14
C VAL A 40 2.30 -4.80 -4.82
N PRO A 41 1.73 -6.02 -4.82
CA PRO A 41 1.35 -6.67 -3.58
C PRO A 41 2.59 -7.02 -2.75
N THR A 42 2.61 -6.61 -1.49
CA THR A 42 3.65 -7.03 -0.54
C THR A 42 3.57 -8.54 -0.34
N THR A 43 4.70 -9.21 -0.52
CA THR A 43 4.86 -10.65 -0.22
C THR A 43 5.81 -10.80 0.96
N GLY A 44 5.38 -11.53 1.98
CA GLY A 44 6.13 -11.68 3.22
C GLY A 44 5.98 -10.50 4.19
N ILE A 45 7.03 -10.29 4.97
CA ILE A 45 7.14 -9.28 6.01
C ILE A 45 8.36 -8.43 5.66
N ILE A 46 8.17 -7.12 5.56
CA ILE A 46 9.22 -6.16 5.28
C ILE A 46 9.36 -5.24 6.49
N GLU A 47 10.60 -4.97 6.90
CA GLU A 47 10.91 -4.14 8.06
C GLU A 47 11.62 -2.87 7.63
N PHE A 48 11.17 -1.75 8.18
CA PHE A 48 11.77 -0.44 7.99
C PHE A 48 12.21 0.12 9.34
N TYR A 49 13.43 0.64 9.39
CA TYR A 49 13.98 1.32 10.54
C TYR A 49 14.14 2.79 10.21
N PHE A 50 13.51 3.66 10.99
CA PHE A 50 13.67 5.10 10.83
C PHE A 50 13.66 5.82 12.16
N GLU A 51 14.44 6.90 12.21
CA GLU A 51 14.46 7.81 13.35
C GLU A 51 13.33 8.84 13.21
N LEU A 52 12.47 8.91 14.22
CA LEU A 52 11.50 9.97 14.34
C LEU A 52 12.03 11.04 15.29
N HIS A 53 12.32 12.22 14.74
CA HIS A 53 12.73 13.37 15.52
C HIS A 53 11.50 14.17 15.96
N SER A 54 11.17 14.11 17.25
CA SER A 54 10.11 14.91 17.86
C SER A 54 10.73 16.14 18.51
N VAL A 55 10.43 17.31 17.96
CA VAL A 55 10.81 18.59 18.58
C VAL A 55 9.76 18.99 19.61
N ARG A 56 10.15 19.10 20.89
CA ARG A 56 9.32 19.72 21.92
C ARG A 56 10.12 20.81 22.64
N PHE A 57 9.61 22.04 22.58
CA PHE A 57 10.22 23.23 23.18
C PHE A 57 11.72 23.38 22.85
N ARG A 58 12.62 22.98 23.76
CA ARG A 58 14.09 23.16 23.67
C ARG A 58 14.87 21.86 23.48
N TYR A 59 14.23 20.71 23.39
CA TYR A 59 14.90 19.43 23.23
C TYR A 59 14.34 18.64 22.04
N ILE A 60 15.25 18.03 21.31
CA ILE A 60 14.94 17.05 20.27
C ILE A 60 14.91 15.69 20.96
N LYS A 61 13.78 15.01 20.89
CA LYS A 61 13.67 13.61 21.29
C LYS A 61 13.68 12.75 20.04
N ILE A 62 14.64 11.83 19.97
CA ILE A 62 14.77 10.86 18.88
C ILE A 62 14.09 9.57 19.32
N TYR A 63 13.21 9.03 18.47
CA TYR A 63 12.62 7.71 18.64
C TYR A 63 13.08 6.82 17.51
N GLU A 64 13.61 5.65 17.84
CA GLU A 64 13.89 4.60 16.86
C GLU A 64 12.60 3.84 16.60
N LEU A 65 12.09 3.91 15.37
CA LEU A 65 10.88 3.20 14.97
C LEU A 65 11.23 2.04 14.06
N ARG A 66 10.74 0.86 14.44
CA ARG A 66 10.70 -0.33 13.60
C ARG A 66 9.27 -0.49 13.09
N MET A 67 9.06 -0.24 11.81
CA MET A 67 7.78 -0.42 11.13
C MET A 67 7.79 -1.73 10.36
N MET A 68 6.73 -2.53 10.50
CA MET A 68 6.54 -3.75 9.73
C MET A 68 5.43 -3.55 8.72
N ASP A 69 5.74 -3.76 7.44
CA ASP A 69 4.76 -3.90 6.37
C ASP A 69 4.52 -5.39 6.11
N VAL A 70 3.26 -5.79 6.16
CA VAL A 70 2.84 -7.19 6.02
C VAL A 70 1.81 -7.32 4.92
N GLY A 71 1.97 -8.33 4.07
CA GLY A 71 1.00 -8.63 3.02
C GLY A 71 -0.40 -8.88 3.60
N GLY A 72 -1.40 -8.15 3.09
CA GLY A 72 -2.80 -8.26 3.55
C GLY A 72 -3.65 -9.34 2.85
N GLN A 73 -3.13 -9.90 1.76
CA GLN A 73 -3.77 -10.96 0.98
C GLN A 73 -3.96 -12.23 1.82
N ARG A 74 -5.00 -13.01 1.53
CA ARG A 74 -5.38 -14.19 2.33
C ARG A 74 -4.25 -15.22 2.43
N SER A 75 -3.45 -15.37 1.38
CA SER A 75 -2.25 -16.22 1.34
C SER A 75 -1.17 -15.77 2.33
N GLU A 76 -1.08 -14.47 2.62
CA GLU A 76 -0.02 -13.86 3.43
C GLU A 76 -0.39 -13.79 4.92
N ARG A 77 -1.68 -13.79 5.26
CA ARG A 77 -2.17 -13.65 6.66
C ARG A 77 -1.60 -14.66 7.65
N ARG A 78 -1.23 -15.86 7.19
CA ARG A 78 -0.59 -16.88 8.06
C ARG A 78 0.74 -16.40 8.64
N LYS A 79 1.43 -15.47 7.96
CA LYS A 79 2.73 -14.94 8.38
C LYS A 79 2.61 -13.88 9.46
N TRP A 80 1.44 -13.27 9.64
CA TRP A 80 1.23 -12.18 10.59
C TRP A 80 1.58 -12.57 12.03
N ILE A 81 1.40 -13.84 12.42
CA ILE A 81 1.76 -14.30 13.77
C ILE A 81 3.24 -14.06 14.10
N HIS A 82 4.13 -14.00 13.10
CA HIS A 82 5.56 -13.79 13.29
C HIS A 82 5.94 -12.32 13.55
N CYS A 83 5.05 -11.36 13.26
CA CYS A 83 5.31 -9.94 13.49
C CYS A 83 4.65 -9.38 14.76
N PHE A 84 3.90 -10.18 15.53
CA PHE A 84 3.17 -9.71 16.72
C PHE A 84 3.98 -9.71 18.02
N ASP A 85 5.25 -10.13 17.99
CA ASP A 85 6.09 -10.09 19.20
C ASP A 85 6.57 -8.66 19.49
N ASN A 86 6.36 -8.18 20.71
CA ASN A 86 6.76 -6.85 21.19
C ASN A 86 6.27 -5.65 20.34
N VAL A 87 5.07 -5.74 19.75
CA VAL A 87 4.47 -4.62 19.02
C VAL A 87 3.92 -3.56 19.98
N THR A 88 4.30 -2.30 19.76
CA THR A 88 3.78 -1.16 20.56
C THR A 88 2.37 -0.75 20.10
N SER A 89 2.14 -0.71 18.79
CA SER A 89 0.90 -0.23 18.18
C SER A 89 0.64 -0.93 16.85
N ILE A 90 -0.64 -1.11 16.50
CA ILE A 90 -1.08 -1.66 15.22
C ILE A 90 -1.78 -0.55 14.43
N ILE A 91 -1.43 -0.41 13.15
CA ILE A 91 -2.14 0.45 12.21
C ILE A 91 -2.95 -0.47 11.28
N PHE A 92 -4.28 -0.42 11.41
CA PHE A 92 -5.17 -1.20 10.56
C PHE A 92 -5.75 -0.29 9.46
N ILE A 93 -5.45 -0.61 8.20
CA ILE A 93 -5.85 0.19 7.04
C ILE A 93 -7.07 -0.45 6.39
N VAL A 94 -8.10 0.35 6.11
CA VAL A 94 -9.34 -0.09 5.46
C VAL A 94 -9.62 0.82 4.27
N SER A 95 -9.90 0.22 3.11
CA SER A 95 -10.37 0.97 1.94
C SER A 95 -11.88 1.23 2.06
N LEU A 96 -12.27 2.49 2.14
CA LEU A 96 -13.68 2.89 2.16
C LEU A 96 -14.29 2.96 0.77
N SER A 97 -13.46 3.13 -0.27
CA SER A 97 -13.91 3.23 -1.67
C SER A 97 -14.24 1.89 -2.30
N GLU A 98 -13.80 0.77 -1.71
CA GLU A 98 -14.03 -0.60 -2.22
C GLU A 98 -15.36 -1.20 -1.71
N TYR A 99 -16.30 -0.40 -1.19
CA TYR A 99 -17.54 -0.90 -0.56
C TYR A 99 -18.46 -1.68 -1.52
N ASP A 100 -18.40 -1.40 -2.82
CA ASP A 100 -19.19 -2.05 -3.87
C ASP A 100 -18.36 -3.01 -4.73
N GLN A 101 -17.16 -3.38 -4.28
CA GLN A 101 -16.24 -4.25 -5.01
C GLN A 101 -16.12 -5.63 -4.35
N PRO A 102 -16.18 -6.73 -5.13
CA PRO A 102 -15.93 -8.06 -4.59
C PRO A 102 -14.43 -8.28 -4.33
N LEU A 103 -14.13 -9.13 -3.35
CA LEU A 103 -12.76 -9.61 -3.13
C LEU A 103 -12.34 -10.51 -4.30
N LEU A 104 -11.22 -10.20 -4.96
CA LEU A 104 -10.67 -11.01 -6.05
C LEU A 104 -10.39 -12.47 -5.61
N GLU A 105 -10.06 -12.67 -4.34
CA GLU A 105 -9.76 -13.97 -3.75
C GLU A 105 -11.02 -14.84 -3.51
N GLU A 106 -12.24 -14.31 -3.72
CA GLU A 106 -13.51 -15.02 -3.57
C GLU A 106 -14.43 -14.82 -4.80
N PRO A 107 -14.21 -15.58 -5.89
CA PRO A 107 -14.96 -15.41 -7.13
C PRO A 107 -16.44 -15.85 -7.04
N ASP A 108 -16.81 -16.61 -6.01
CA ASP A 108 -18.14 -17.25 -5.89
C ASP A 108 -19.18 -16.41 -5.11
N GLN A 109 -18.87 -15.16 -4.74
CA GLN A 109 -19.83 -14.27 -4.06
C GLN A 109 -20.71 -13.44 -5.01
N VAL A 110 -20.87 -13.87 -6.27
CA VAL A 110 -21.85 -13.26 -7.18
C VAL A 110 -23.19 -13.95 -6.95
N GLY A 111 -24.03 -13.33 -6.10
CA GLY A 111 -25.46 -13.63 -6.02
C GLY A 111 -26.23 -13.17 -7.24
#